data_AF-A0A920ATV6-F1
#
_entry.id   AF-A0A920ATV6-F1
#
_cell.length_a   1.000
_cell.length_b   1.000
_cell.length_c   1.000
_cell.angle_alpha   90.00
_cell.angle_beta   90.00
_cell.angle_gamma   90.00
#
_symmetry.space_group_name_H-M   'P 1'
#
loop_
_entity.id
_entity.type
_entity.pdbx_description
1 polymer ?
#
loop_
_entity_poly.entity_id
_entity_poly.type
_entity_poly.pdbx_seq_one_letter_code
_entity_poly.pdbx_strand_id
1 'polypeptide(L)'
;MKINNKYISEDDLITSYNVARKCNKVFVEAVTHDQFENIKNEHSKIISKNDILIVYKNTRLEICENDVIFCHSNFIHELFFLLKNIDNLKNIKLVTSQSDVKITKQLFKTKPKCISEWYGINIDYEHENYFLFH
;
A
#
# COMPACT_ATOMS: atom_id res chain seq x y z
N MET A 1 -28.52 31.84 8.96
CA MET A 1 -27.95 30.49 9.15
C MET A 1 -27.34 30.05 7.82
N LYS A 2 -26.00 30.14 7.67
CA LYS A 2 -25.32 29.68 6.45
C LYS A 2 -25.04 28.18 6.63
N ILE A 3 -25.74 27.36 5.87
CA ILE A 3 -25.42 25.93 5.76
C ILE A 3 -24.20 25.83 4.85
N ASN A 4 -23.02 25.64 5.43
CA ASN A 4 -21.81 25.30 4.66
C ASN A 4 -21.90 23.81 4.28
N ASN A 5 -22.57 23.49 3.18
CA ASN A 5 -22.43 22.17 2.55
C ASN A 5 -21.06 22.10 1.88
N LYS A 6 -20.05 21.63 2.62
CA LYS A 6 -18.76 21.27 2.04
C LYS A 6 -18.94 19.91 1.36
N TYR A 7 -19.03 19.91 0.03
CA TYR A 7 -19.07 18.67 -0.75
C TYR A 7 -17.75 17.91 -0.53
N ILE A 8 -17.84 16.60 -0.23
CA ILE A 8 -16.70 15.69 -0.14
C ILE A 8 -16.20 15.44 -1.56
N SER A 9 -14.95 15.76 -1.85
CA SER A 9 -14.32 15.43 -3.14
C SER A 9 -13.84 13.98 -3.16
N GLU A 10 -13.61 13.41 -4.35
CA GLU A 10 -13.06 12.04 -4.44
C GLU A 10 -11.73 11.90 -3.69
N ASP A 11 -10.89 12.95 -3.67
CA ASP A 11 -9.62 12.98 -2.93
C ASP A 11 -9.80 12.97 -1.41
N ASP A 12 -10.97 13.39 -0.91
CA ASP A 12 -11.30 13.36 0.52
C ASP A 12 -11.74 11.97 0.98
N LEU A 13 -12.04 11.04 0.06
CA LEU A 13 -12.40 9.67 0.39
C LEU A 13 -11.15 8.84 0.74
N ILE A 14 -11.20 8.12 1.85
CA ILE A 14 -10.15 7.17 2.22
C ILE A 14 -10.35 5.90 1.39
N THR A 15 -9.78 5.89 0.19
CA THR A 15 -9.73 4.72 -0.70
C THR A 15 -8.32 4.17 -0.79
N SER A 16 -8.17 2.88 -1.09
CA SER A 16 -6.85 2.29 -1.36
C SER A 16 -6.09 3.04 -2.45
N TYR A 17 -6.80 3.51 -3.48
CA TYR A 17 -6.24 4.31 -4.56
C TYR A 17 -5.67 5.64 -4.04
N ASN A 18 -6.46 6.42 -3.30
CA ASN A 18 -6.03 7.72 -2.77
C ASN A 18 -4.87 7.58 -1.79
N VAL A 19 -4.89 6.55 -0.94
CA VAL A 19 -3.78 6.24 -0.03
C VAL A 19 -2.51 5.91 -0.81
N ALA A 20 -2.60 5.09 -1.87
CA ALA A 20 -1.46 4.77 -2.73
C ALA A 20 -0.87 6.02 -3.39
N ARG A 21 -1.70 7.00 -3.80
CA ARG A 21 -1.25 8.28 -4.37
C ARG A 21 -0.51 9.19 -3.39
N LYS A 22 -0.62 8.96 -2.08
CA LYS A 22 0.16 9.68 -1.04
C LYS A 22 1.47 8.98 -0.68
N CYS A 23 1.72 7.78 -1.20
CA CYS A 23 2.95 7.03 -0.96
C CYS A 23 4.03 7.43 -1.98
N ASN A 24 5.30 7.27 -1.62
CA ASN A 24 6.42 7.54 -2.53
C ASN A 24 6.51 6.48 -3.64
N LYS A 25 6.14 5.23 -3.32
CA LYS A 25 6.30 4.06 -4.17
C LYS A 25 5.06 3.17 -4.09
N VAL A 26 4.72 2.51 -5.19
CA VAL A 26 3.64 1.53 -5.25
C VAL A 26 4.21 0.22 -5.79
N PHE A 27 4.13 -0.86 -5.01
CA PHE A 27 4.58 -2.17 -5.48
C PHE A 27 3.48 -2.88 -6.26
N VAL A 28 2.33 -3.10 -5.64
CA VAL A 28 1.13 -3.70 -6.24
C VAL A 28 -0.09 -2.93 -5.78
N GLU A 29 -1.04 -2.68 -6.67
CA GLU A 29 -2.34 -2.11 -6.33
C GLU A 29 -3.45 -2.64 -7.23
N ALA A 30 -4.69 -2.45 -6.78
CA ALA A 30 -5.90 -2.72 -7.53
C ALA A 30 -6.56 -1.38 -7.88
N VAL A 31 -6.83 -1.15 -9.17
CA VAL A 31 -7.34 0.10 -9.70
C VAL A 31 -8.38 -0.15 -10.78
N THR A 32 -9.22 0.83 -11.08
CA THR A 32 -10.11 0.75 -12.26
C THR A 32 -9.29 0.77 -13.55
N HIS A 33 -9.92 0.41 -14.68
CA HIS A 33 -9.25 0.47 -15.98
C HIS A 33 -8.80 1.90 -16.32
N ASP A 34 -9.66 2.89 -16.08
CA ASP A 34 -9.34 4.30 -16.34
C ASP A 34 -8.20 4.80 -15.44
N GLN A 35 -8.22 4.43 -14.14
CA GLN A 35 -7.12 4.75 -13.23
C GLN A 35 -5.81 4.12 -13.71
N PHE A 36 -5.83 2.85 -14.13
CA PHE A 36 -4.64 2.16 -14.66
C PHE A 36 -4.06 2.88 -15.87
N GLU A 37 -4.90 3.28 -16.83
CA GLU A 37 -4.45 3.99 -18.03
C GLU A 37 -3.75 5.31 -17.71
N ASN A 38 -4.18 6.00 -16.64
CA ASN A 38 -3.58 7.27 -16.22
C ASN A 38 -2.24 7.14 -15.47
N ILE A 39 -1.95 5.97 -14.89
CA ILE A 39 -0.83 5.79 -13.95
C ILE A 39 0.20 4.75 -14.38
N LYS A 40 -0.15 3.90 -15.35
CA LYS A 40 0.74 2.84 -15.84
C LYS A 40 2.03 3.42 -16.44
N ASN A 41 3.09 2.65 -16.35
CA ASN A 41 4.39 2.93 -16.93
C ASN A 41 4.99 1.66 -17.55
N GLU A 42 6.18 1.76 -18.14
CA GLU A 42 6.89 0.65 -18.78
C GLU A 42 7.21 -0.54 -17.84
N HIS A 43 7.20 -0.33 -16.53
CA HIS A 43 7.42 -1.36 -15.52
C HIS A 43 6.13 -1.96 -14.97
N SER A 44 4.97 -1.47 -15.39
CA SER A 44 3.66 -1.95 -14.95
C SER A 44 3.30 -3.28 -15.62
N LYS A 45 3.19 -4.34 -14.82
CA LYS A 45 2.77 -5.68 -15.27
C LYS A 45 1.41 -6.04 -14.68
N ILE A 46 0.43 -6.28 -15.55
CA ILE A 46 -0.90 -6.77 -15.14
C ILE A 46 -0.75 -8.18 -14.56
N ILE A 47 -1.28 -8.39 -13.36
CA ILE A 47 -1.33 -9.69 -12.66
C ILE A 47 -2.71 -10.33 -12.81
N SER A 48 -3.76 -9.53 -12.71
CA SER A 48 -5.13 -9.96 -13.00
C SER A 48 -5.96 -8.80 -13.52
N LYS A 49 -7.01 -9.13 -14.28
CA LYS A 49 -7.93 -8.17 -14.88
C LYS A 49 -9.32 -8.78 -14.90
N ASN A 50 -10.30 -8.02 -14.46
CA ASN A 50 -11.72 -8.32 -14.65
C ASN A 50 -12.41 -7.10 -15.28
N ASP A 51 -13.74 -7.11 -15.38
CA ASP A 51 -14.50 -6.04 -16.04
C ASP A 51 -14.41 -4.68 -15.32
N ILE A 52 -14.05 -4.66 -14.04
CA ILE A 52 -14.07 -3.46 -13.19
C ILE A 52 -12.66 -3.03 -12.79
N LEU A 53 -11.80 -3.99 -12.42
CA LEU A 53 -10.51 -3.76 -11.79
C LEU A 53 -9.37 -4.45 -12.53
N ILE A 54 -8.22 -3.80 -12.47
CA ILE A 54 -6.90 -4.31 -12.84
C ILE A 54 -6.05 -4.37 -11.57
N VAL A 55 -5.47 -5.53 -11.29
CA VAL A 55 -4.38 -5.65 -10.31
C VAL A 55 -3.08 -5.69 -11.10
N TYR A 56 -2.20 -4.73 -10.84
CA TYR A 56 -0.91 -4.66 -11.51
C TYR A 56 0.24 -4.50 -10.52
N LYS A 57 1.42 -4.92 -10.95
CA LYS A 57 2.67 -4.85 -10.19
C LYS A 57 3.69 -3.99 -10.93
N ASN A 58 4.37 -3.11 -10.22
CA ASN A 58 5.58 -2.48 -10.73
C ASN A 58 6.75 -3.47 -10.61
N THR A 59 7.31 -3.86 -11.76
CA THR A 59 8.40 -4.85 -11.84
C THR A 59 9.76 -4.30 -11.45
N ARG A 60 9.90 -2.97 -11.42
CA ARG A 60 11.06 -2.25 -10.90
C ARG A 60 10.59 -1.24 -9.87
N LEU A 61 11.21 -1.27 -8.69
CA LEU A 61 10.95 -0.34 -7.60
C LEU A 61 12.28 0.18 -7.08
N GLU A 62 12.59 1.43 -7.37
CA GLU A 62 13.76 2.10 -6.80
C GLU A 62 13.37 2.72 -5.47
N ILE A 63 13.95 2.21 -4.38
CA ILE A 63 13.62 2.64 -3.02
C ILE A 63 14.82 3.32 -2.36
N CYS A 64 14.54 4.32 -1.53
CA CYS A 64 15.54 4.99 -0.70
C CYS A 64 15.04 5.12 0.75
N GLU A 65 15.94 5.60 1.63
CA GLU A 65 15.61 5.74 3.04
C GLU A 65 14.43 6.70 3.25
N ASN A 66 13.52 6.34 4.16
CA ASN A 66 12.27 7.04 4.47
C ASN A 66 11.13 6.91 3.43
N ASP A 67 11.30 6.15 2.36
CA ASP A 67 10.21 5.90 1.41
C ASP A 67 9.01 5.23 2.09
N VAL A 68 7.82 5.71 1.74
CA VAL A 68 6.54 5.08 2.02
C VAL A 68 6.15 4.23 0.81
N ILE A 69 6.03 2.91 1.01
CA ILE A 69 5.67 1.95 -0.03
C ILE A 69 4.23 1.50 0.18
N PHE A 70 3.39 1.62 -0.85
CA PHE A 70 2.07 1.01 -0.89
C PHE A 70 2.13 -0.41 -1.49
N CYS A 71 1.41 -1.36 -0.89
CA CYS A 71 1.31 -2.72 -1.39
C CYS A 71 -0.09 -3.31 -1.16
N HIS A 72 -0.66 -3.93 -2.20
CA HIS A 72 -1.83 -4.77 -2.04
C HIS A 72 -1.52 -5.92 -1.08
N SER A 73 -2.35 -6.12 -0.05
CA SER A 73 -2.08 -7.05 1.06
C SER A 73 -1.79 -8.50 0.62
N ASN A 74 -2.42 -8.99 -0.45
CA ASN A 74 -2.14 -10.33 -1.01
C ASN A 74 -0.68 -10.53 -1.49
N PHE A 75 0.08 -9.46 -1.69
CA PHE A 75 1.45 -9.50 -2.22
C PHE A 75 2.51 -9.17 -1.15
N ILE A 76 2.10 -9.08 0.11
CA ILE A 76 2.99 -8.73 1.24
C ILE A 76 4.17 -9.69 1.37
N HIS A 77 3.93 -11.00 1.20
CA HIS A 77 4.97 -12.02 1.28
C HIS A 77 6.01 -11.86 0.16
N GLU A 78 5.57 -11.50 -1.04
CA GLU A 78 6.47 -11.23 -2.16
C GLU A 78 7.31 -9.99 -1.89
N LEU A 79 6.69 -8.90 -1.43
CA LEU A 79 7.40 -7.68 -1.07
C LEU A 79 8.44 -7.95 0.04
N PHE A 80 8.06 -8.70 1.08
CA PHE A 80 8.97 -9.04 2.17
C PHE A 80 10.14 -9.88 1.71
N PHE A 81 9.91 -10.82 0.80
CA PHE A 81 10.98 -11.61 0.21
C PHE A 81 12.00 -10.73 -0.53
N LEU A 82 11.54 -9.75 -1.32
CA LEU A 82 12.40 -8.83 -2.07
C LEU A 82 13.19 -7.88 -1.15
N LEU A 83 12.55 -7.36 -0.11
CA LEU A 83 13.15 -6.41 0.83
C LEU A 83 14.06 -7.08 1.87
N LYS A 84 13.97 -8.41 2.06
CA LYS A 84 14.74 -9.14 3.07
C LYS A 84 16.25 -8.96 2.96
N ASN A 85 16.77 -8.75 1.74
CA ASN A 85 18.20 -8.65 1.45
C ASN A 85 18.71 -7.19 1.42
N ILE A 86 17.89 -6.22 1.84
CA ILE A 86 18.25 -4.80 1.87
C ILE A 86 18.76 -4.45 3.27
N ASP A 87 20.08 -4.35 3.40
CA ASP A 87 20.74 -4.13 4.69
C ASP A 87 21.16 -2.67 4.92
N ASN A 88 21.08 -1.82 3.89
CA ASN A 88 21.52 -0.42 3.93
C ASN A 88 20.41 0.58 4.28
N LEU A 89 19.15 0.15 4.36
CA LEU A 89 17.99 0.97 4.71
C LEU A 89 17.40 0.52 6.05
N LYS A 90 16.87 1.47 6.83
CA LYS A 90 16.37 1.20 8.19
C LYS A 90 14.97 1.75 8.47
N ASN A 91 14.45 2.62 7.60
CA ASN A 91 13.26 3.42 7.86
C ASN A 91 12.27 3.46 6.68
N ILE A 92 12.10 2.33 5.98
CA ILE A 92 10.99 2.18 5.03
C ILE A 92 9.67 2.11 5.81
N LYS A 93 8.66 2.87 5.37
CA LYS A 93 7.30 2.76 5.89
C LYS A 93 6.46 1.97 4.91
N LEU A 94 5.68 1.03 5.42
CA LEU A 94 4.81 0.20 4.59
C LEU A 94 3.35 0.57 4.81
N VAL A 95 2.60 0.69 3.73
CA VAL A 95 1.14 0.86 3.75
C VAL A 95 0.50 -0.26 2.95
N THR A 96 -0.49 -0.94 3.52
CA THR A 96 -1.18 -2.04 2.84
C THR A 96 -2.68 -1.80 2.70
N SER A 97 -3.25 -2.21 1.56
CA SER A 97 -4.68 -2.08 1.26
C SER A 97 -5.57 -2.92 2.20
N GLN A 98 -6.86 -2.56 2.31
CA GLN A 98 -7.84 -3.49 2.89
C GLN A 98 -7.91 -4.75 2.03
N SER A 99 -7.86 -5.91 2.69
CA SER A 99 -8.13 -7.21 2.08
C SER A 99 -8.57 -8.18 3.18
N ASP A 100 -9.07 -9.35 2.81
CA ASP A 100 -9.38 -10.43 3.74
C ASP A 100 -8.13 -11.06 4.39
N VAL A 101 -6.92 -10.69 3.94
CA VAL A 101 -5.67 -11.12 4.57
C VAL A 101 -5.51 -10.44 5.92
N LYS A 102 -5.74 -11.20 6.98
CA LYS A 102 -5.45 -10.77 8.36
C LYS A 102 -3.95 -10.57 8.56
N ILE A 103 -3.56 -9.39 9.04
CA ILE A 103 -2.18 -9.14 9.51
C ILE A 103 -2.02 -9.83 10.87
N THR A 104 -1.63 -11.10 10.84
CA THR A 104 -1.37 -11.87 12.06
C THR A 104 -0.02 -11.50 12.67
N LYS A 105 0.15 -11.77 13.98
CA LYS A 105 1.45 -11.66 14.67
C LYS A 105 2.56 -12.46 13.97
N GLN A 106 2.22 -13.60 13.36
CA GLN A 106 3.17 -14.42 12.63
C GLN A 106 3.65 -13.72 11.36
N LEU A 107 2.73 -13.14 10.57
CA LEU A 107 3.08 -12.35 9.40
C LEU A 107 3.88 -11.10 9.80
N PHE A 108 3.49 -10.41 10.87
CA PHE A 108 4.22 -9.23 11.33
C PHE A 108 5.69 -9.53 11.67
N LYS A 109 5.96 -10.69 12.27
CA LYS A 109 7.32 -11.14 12.60
C LYS A 109 8.19 -11.45 11.38
N THR A 110 7.61 -11.65 10.19
CA THR A 110 8.39 -11.87 8.96
C THR A 110 8.79 -10.57 8.26
N LYS A 111 8.38 -9.41 8.81
CA LYS A 111 8.72 -8.08 8.31
C LYS A 111 10.25 -7.91 8.21
N PRO A 112 10.77 -7.52 7.02
CA PRO A 112 12.18 -7.19 6.83
C PRO A 112 12.66 -6.11 7.79
N LYS A 113 13.95 -6.16 8.16
CA LYS A 113 14.57 -5.22 9.11
C LYS A 113 14.53 -3.77 8.62
N CYS A 114 14.55 -3.55 7.31
CA CYS A 114 14.52 -2.22 6.71
C CYS A 114 13.17 -1.50 6.85
N ILE A 115 12.08 -2.22 7.18
CA ILE A 115 10.76 -1.63 7.38
C ILE A 115 10.64 -1.25 8.86
N SER A 116 10.55 0.03 9.18
CA SER A 116 10.39 0.52 10.56
C SER A 116 8.93 0.49 11.01
N GLU A 117 8.02 0.89 10.13
CA GLU A 117 6.60 1.08 10.41
C GLU A 117 5.73 0.39 9.35
N TRP A 118 4.59 -0.13 9.77
CA TRP A 118 3.62 -0.76 8.87
C TRP A 118 2.20 -0.34 9.22
N TYR A 119 1.55 0.37 8.32
CA TYR A 119 0.16 0.79 8.41
C TYR A 119 -0.73 -0.09 7.55
N GLY A 120 -1.81 -0.59 8.13
CA GLY A 120 -2.84 -1.36 7.46
C GLY A 120 -4.21 -0.86 7.91
N ILE A 121 -5.16 -0.84 7.00
CA ILE A 121 -6.51 -0.30 7.27
C ILE A 121 -7.37 -1.32 8.06
N ASN A 122 -6.93 -2.58 8.23
CA ASN A 122 -7.63 -3.61 9.01
C ASN A 122 -6.62 -4.45 9.83
N ILE A 123 -6.09 -3.87 10.91
CA ILE A 123 -5.13 -4.53 11.81
C ILE A 123 -5.87 -5.15 13.00
N ASP A 124 -5.85 -6.48 13.11
CA ASP A 124 -6.48 -7.28 14.19
C ASP A 124 -5.46 -7.58 15.32
N TYR A 125 -4.42 -6.75 15.49
CA TYR A 125 -3.34 -6.95 16.46
C TYR A 125 -2.79 -5.63 17.02
N GLU A 126 -3.02 -5.39 18.32
CA GLU A 126 -2.39 -4.28 19.04
C GLU A 126 -0.93 -4.62 19.40
N HIS A 127 -0.01 -3.79 18.92
CA HIS A 127 1.36 -3.69 19.44
C HIS A 127 1.56 -2.23 19.85
N GLU A 128 2.38 -1.98 20.87
CA GLU A 128 2.59 -0.66 21.52
C GLU A 128 3.01 0.50 20.60
N ASN A 129 3.19 0.30 19.28
CA ASN A 129 3.60 1.31 18.30
C ASN A 129 2.70 1.35 17.05
N TYR A 130 1.37 1.47 17.19
CA TYR A 130 0.48 1.78 16.06
C TYR A 130 -0.45 2.96 16.34
N PHE A 131 -0.64 3.79 15.32
CA PHE A 131 -1.72 4.78 15.26
C PHE A 131 -2.82 4.23 14.37
N LEU A 132 -4.00 3.95 14.96
CA LEU A 132 -5.25 3.77 14.22
C LEU A 132 -5.76 5.14 13.78
N PHE A 133 -6.13 5.28 12.51
CA PHE A 133 -7.03 6.35 12.10
C PHE A 133 -8.46 5.89 12.42
N HIS A 134 -9.09 6.53 13.40
CA HIS A 134 -10.54 6.49 13.62
C HIS A 134 -11.25 7.45 12.68
#